data_AF-A0A972JV43-F1
#
_entry.id   AF-A0A972JV43-F1
#
_cell.length_a   1.000
_cell.length_b   1.000
_cell.length_c   1.000
_cell.angle_alpha   90.00
_cell.angle_beta   90.00
_cell.angle_gamma   90.00
#
_symmetry.space_group_name_H-M   'P 1'
#
loop_
_entity.id
_entity.type
_entity.pdbx_description
1 polymer ?
#
loop_
_entity_poly.entity_id
_entity_poly.type
_entity_poly.pdbx_seq_one_letter_code
_entity_poly.pdbx_strand_id
1 'polypeptide(L)' 'MTELLDKAIAAVQELPPEKQDAIASLILEELADDLKWDTTFAQSQDTLAELAAKARADMRVGRITNTGFDEL' A
#
# COMPACT_ATOMS: atom_id res chain seq x y z
N MET A 1 12.34 8.03 19.09
CA MET A 1 12.01 8.39 17.71
C MET A 1 13.20 8.00 16.83
N THR A 2 13.01 7.67 15.55
CA THR A 2 14.17 7.49 14.66
C THR A 2 14.76 8.86 14.33
N GLU A 3 16.06 8.93 14.03
CA GLU A 3 16.71 10.21 13.69
C GLU A 3 16.03 10.91 12.50
N LEU A 4 15.49 10.13 11.56
CA LEU A 4 14.77 10.67 10.40
C LEU A 4 13.44 11.31 10.82
N LEU A 5 12.68 10.65 11.70
CA LEU A 5 11.39 11.17 12.16
C LEU A 5 11.57 12.40 13.05
N ASP A 6 12.63 12.45 13.87
CA ASP A 6 12.99 13.64 14.65
C ASP A 6 13.27 14.83 13.73
N LYS A 7 14.09 14.63 12.69
CA LYS A 7 14.39 15.67 11.68
C LYS A 7 13.15 16.15 10.95
N ALA A 8 12.25 15.24 10.58
CA ALA A 8 11.00 15.57 9.90
C ALA A 8 10.09 16.43 10.80
N ILE A 9 9.90 16.04 12.07
CA ILE A 9 9.07 16.79 13.03
C ILE A 9 9.68 18.17 13.30
N ALA A 10 11.00 18.27 13.49
CA ALA A 10 11.66 19.56 13.67
C ALA A 10 11.43 20.49 12.46
N ALA A 11 11.53 19.97 11.23
CA ALA A 11 11.27 20.76 10.03
C ALA A 11 9.80 21.22 9.93
N VAL A 12 8.84 20.39 10.36
CA VAL A 12 7.42 20.75 10.37
C VAL A 12 7.12 21.83 11.42
N GLN A 13 7.74 21.76 12.59
CA GLN A 13 7.53 22.73 13.68
C GLN A 13 7.89 24.17 13.31
N GLU A 14 8.81 24.37 12.36
CA GLU A 14 9.20 25.70 11.87
C GLU A 14 8.20 26.31 10.86
N LEU A 15 7.16 25.57 10.46
CA LEU A 15 6.16 26.03 9.50
C LEU A 15 4.98 26.75 10.18
N PRO A 16 4.21 27.58 9.45
CA PRO A 16 2.94 28.13 9.96
C PRO A 16 1.95 27.02 10.37
N PRO A 17 1.09 27.24 11.38
CA PRO A 17 0.17 26.22 11.90
C PRO A 17 -0.67 25.53 10.83
N GLU A 18 -1.15 26.27 9.83
CA GLU A 18 -1.97 25.71 8.75
C GLU A 18 -1.21 24.66 7.92
N LYS A 19 0.10 24.85 7.76
CA LYS A 19 0.96 23.88 7.08
C LYS A 19 1.31 22.70 7.97
N GLN A 20 1.47 22.93 9.28
CA GLN A 20 1.68 21.83 10.23
C GLN A 20 0.48 20.89 10.23
N ASP A 21 -0.73 21.44 10.33
CA ASP A 21 -1.98 20.68 10.33
C ASP A 21 -2.21 19.93 9.00
N ALA A 22 -1.90 20.56 7.87
CA ALA A 22 -1.98 19.91 6.57
C ALA A 22 -1.04 18.70 6.47
N ILE A 23 0.21 18.84 6.90
CA ILE A 23 1.19 17.75 6.89
C ILE A 23 0.78 16.65 7.89
N ALA A 24 0.33 17.03 9.10
CA ALA A 24 -0.14 16.08 10.10
C ALA A 24 -1.32 15.26 9.57
N SER A 25 -2.26 15.90 8.89
CA SER A 25 -3.42 15.23 8.29
C SER A 25 -3.00 14.18 7.26
N LEU A 26 -2.06 14.52 6.37
CA LEU A 26 -1.51 13.58 5.38
C LEU A 26 -0.84 12.37 6.06
N ILE A 27 -0.01 12.60 7.07
CA ILE A 27 0.66 11.50 7.79
C ILE A 27 -0.36 10.59 8.47
N LEU A 28 -1.40 11.15 9.10
CA LEU A 28 -2.43 10.38 9.79
C LEU A 28 -3.29 9.56 8.81
N GLU A 29 -3.57 10.11 7.62
CA GLU A 29 -4.30 9.40 6.57
C GLU A 29 -3.50 8.20 6.05
N GLU A 30 -2.22 8.39 5.70
CA GLU A 30 -1.35 7.31 5.23
C GLU A 30 -1.20 6.20 6.28
N LEU A 31 -1.04 6.55 7.57
CA LEU A 31 -0.97 5.56 8.65
C LEU A 31 -2.27 4.76 8.82
N ALA A 32 -3.42 5.40 8.61
CA ALA A 32 -4.70 4.73 8.69
C ALA A 32 -4.91 3.79 7.50
N ASP A 33 -4.51 4.21 6.30
CA ASP A 33 -4.57 3.40 5.09
C ASP A 33 -3.61 2.22 5.15
N ASP A 34 -2.37 2.40 5.62
CA ASP A 34 -1.41 1.31 5.86
C ASP A 34 -1.97 0.28 6.83
N LEU A 35 -2.52 0.72 7.97
CA LEU A 35 -3.10 -0.19 8.96
C LEU A 35 -4.30 -0.97 8.39
N LYS A 36 -5.15 -0.29 7.62
CA LYS A 36 -6.30 -0.91 6.95
C LYS A 36 -5.84 -1.90 5.89
N TRP A 37 -4.80 -1.57 5.13
CA TRP A 37 -4.21 -2.47 4.14
C TRP A 37 -3.65 -3.72 4.80
N ASP A 38 -2.82 -3.58 5.82
CA ASP A 38 -2.24 -4.69 6.58
C ASP A 38 -3.32 -5.63 7.11
N THR A 39 -4.36 -5.06 7.72
CA THR A 39 -5.49 -5.83 8.26
C THR A 39 -6.25 -6.57 7.17
N THR A 40 -6.60 -5.87 6.08
CA THR A 40 -7.41 -6.44 4.99
C THR A 40 -6.61 -7.50 4.22
N PHE A 41 -5.33 -7.24 3.98
CA PHE A 41 -4.44 -8.15 3.27
C PHE A 41 -4.19 -9.43 4.08
N ALA A 42 -3.95 -9.32 5.39
CA ALA A 42 -3.81 -10.47 6.28
C ALA A 42 -5.04 -11.39 6.26
N GLN A 43 -6.24 -10.82 6.09
CA GLN A 43 -7.51 -11.56 6.03
C GLN A 43 -7.82 -12.14 4.64
N SER A 44 -7.12 -11.71 3.59
CA SER A 44 -7.45 -12.05 2.20
C SER A 44 -6.78 -13.33 1.67
N GLN A 45 -5.96 -14.02 2.48
CA GLN A 45 -5.08 -15.11 2.01
C GLN A 45 -5.84 -16.25 1.32
N ASP A 46 -6.99 -16.66 1.85
CA ASP A 46 -7.80 -17.73 1.25
C ASP A 46 -8.38 -17.31 -0.11
N THR A 47 -8.94 -16.10 -0.20
CA THR A 47 -9.45 -15.54 -1.46
C THR A 47 -8.35 -15.37 -2.50
N LEU A 48 -7.17 -14.90 -2.10
CA LEU A 48 -6.01 -14.80 -2.98
C LEU A 48 -5.51 -16.18 -3.44
N ALA A 49 -5.55 -17.18 -2.58
CA ALA A 49 -5.18 -18.56 -2.93
C ALA A 49 -6.15 -19.15 -3.96
N GLU A 50 -7.46 -18.93 -3.81
CA GLU A 50 -8.47 -19.33 -4.78
C GLU A 50 -8.27 -18.64 -6.13
N LEU A 51 -8.03 -17.32 -6.12
CA LEU A 51 -7.77 -16.55 -7.33
C LEU A 51 -6.51 -17.05 -8.05
N ALA A 52 -5.44 -17.33 -7.30
CA ALA A 52 -4.21 -17.90 -7.84
C ALA A 52 -4.42 -19.31 -8.41
N ALA A 53 -5.22 -20.15 -7.75
CA ALA A 53 -5.56 -21.48 -8.25
C ALA A 53 -6.34 -21.41 -9.56
N LYS A 54 -7.31 -20.48 -9.66
CA LYS A 54 -8.07 -20.22 -10.88
C LYS A 54 -7.17 -19.72 -12.01
N ALA A 55 -6.33 -18.71 -11.76
CA ALA A 55 -5.42 -18.18 -12.76
C ALA A 55 -4.49 -19.27 -13.31
N ARG A 56 -3.93 -20.12 -12.45
CA ARG A 56 -3.12 -21.28 -12.87
C ARG A 56 -3.92 -22.29 -13.69
N ALA A 57 -5.19 -22.52 -13.35
CA ALA A 57 -6.05 -23.41 -14.13
C ALA A 57 -6.34 -22.84 -15.52
N ASP A 58 -6.66 -21.54 -15.59
CA ASP A 58 -6.92 -20.84 -16.85
C ASP A 58 -5.67 -20.79 -17.75
N MET A 59 -4.47 -20.62 -17.19
CA MET A 59 -3.21 -20.76 -17.93
C MET A 59 -3.02 -22.17 -18.49
N ARG A 60 -3.29 -23.22 -17.71
CA ARG A 60 -3.15 -24.62 -18.17
C ARG A 60 -4.06 -24.95 -19.35
N VAL A 61 -5.23 -24.34 -19.42
CA VAL A 61 -6.19 -24.54 -20.52
C VAL A 61 -6.07 -23.49 -21.64
N GLY A 62 -5.01 -22.66 -21.60
CA GLY A 62 -4.70 -21.69 -22.65
C GLY A 62 -5.65 -20.47 -22.70
N ARG A 63 -6.39 -20.19 -21.63
CA ARG A 63 -7.26 -18.99 -21.54
C ARG A 63 -6.49 -17.72 -21.17
N ILE A 64 -5.33 -17.87 -20.54
CA ILE A 64 -4.45 -16.76 -20.16
C ILE A 64 -3.05 -17.08 -20.70
N THR A 65 -2.50 -16.18 -21.50
CA THR A 65 -1.12 -16.23 -22.00
C THR A 65 -0.20 -15.47 -21.06
N ASN A 66 1.03 -15.96 -20.86
CA ASN A 66 2.06 -15.20 -20.15
C ASN A 66 2.71 -14.21 -21.12
N THR A 67 1.97 -13.16 -21.46
CA THR A 67 2.48 -11.99 -22.19
C THR A 67 3.04 -11.02 -21.16
N GLY A 68 4.33 -10.69 -21.29
CA GLY A 68 4.96 -9.69 -20.42
C GLY A 68 4.32 -8.31 -20.63
N PHE A 69 4.51 -7.40 -19.66
CA PHE A 69 4.04 -6.01 -19.79
C PHE A 69 4.61 -5.29 -21.03
N ASP A 70 5.70 -5.79 -21.59
CA ASP A 70 6.35 -5.27 -22.81
C ASP A 70 5.66 -5.72 -24.12
N GLU A 71 4.65 -6.59 -24.04
CA GLU A 71 3.93 -7.15 -25.20
C GLU A 71 2.44 -6.71 -25.27
N LEU A 72 2.04 -5.73 -24.44
CA LEU A 72 0.72 -5.08 -24.46
C LEU A 72 0.69 -3.86 -25.39
#